data_AF-A0A1M5ERK0-F1
#
_entry.id   AF-A0A1M5ERK0-F1
#
_cell.length_a   1.000
_cell.length_b   1.000
_cell.length_c   1.000
_cell.angle_alpha   90.00
_cell.angle_beta   90.00
_cell.angle_gamma   90.00
#
_symmetry.space_group_name_H-M   'P 1'
#
loop_
_entity.id
_entity.type
_entity.pdbx_description
1 polymer ?
#
loop_
_entity_poly.entity_id
_entity_poly.type
_entity_poly.pdbx_seq_one_letter_code
_entity_poly.pdbx_strand_id
1 'polypeptide(L)'
;MRSLIKNSVLLLLVFAIHTGFAQDRRINISFEFYNDTFNLELDSSFVVSPQSSVSQQYILDSYKKANTGNYRLIADTLLRYKEKHKLNDWLYYQLIRKTAQQISPKKDDYIRYTFYKWFLLVKSGYDARLTTVDNRIIMYIFNDENISEVPYIIIDKKKFMCLNYHDYAQTNFSSLPDNEMVSIAEAKNPFSYKVNRMPDFKPENYSEKKILFSYRHKSYHFNIKLNPEVENIFTNYPGVDFEYYFNIPLSKETYGSIIPTLRKNLEGMSQKKGVDYLMRFTRYAFLYENDDVNFGKEKRLSPEETLFSAYSDCDDRAALFFYLVKEIYDLPMITLLYPTHVTMAVQFEKSVGTTISYNGKEYTICEPTPQLQDLRIGQLNPKLKNVPYQIVYAYQPNPHK
;
A
#
# COMPACT_ATOMS: atom_id res chain seq x y z
N MET A 1 -37.76 -55.37 40.62
CA MET A 1 -38.52 -54.67 41.68
C MET A 1 -37.51 -54.27 42.76
N ARG A 2 -37.31 -52.96 42.98
CA ARG A 2 -36.43 -52.29 44.00
C ARG A 2 -34.91 -52.49 43.81
N SER A 3 -34.17 -51.51 43.28
CA SER A 3 -33.73 -50.21 43.87
C SER A 3 -32.46 -50.35 44.73
N LEU A 4 -31.32 -49.99 44.15
CA LEU A 4 -30.09 -49.60 44.86
C LEU A 4 -29.61 -48.27 44.29
N ILE A 5 -30.02 -47.19 44.96
CA ILE A 5 -29.57 -45.83 44.75
C ILE A 5 -28.18 -45.73 45.37
N LYS A 6 -27.15 -45.47 44.54
CA LYS A 6 -25.83 -45.04 45.02
C LYS A 6 -25.82 -43.52 45.09
N ASN A 7 -25.65 -43.01 46.31
CA ASN A 7 -25.38 -41.62 46.61
C ASN A 7 -24.03 -41.21 46.02
N SER A 8 -24.02 -40.15 45.21
CA SER A 8 -22.81 -39.38 44.89
C SER A 8 -23.04 -37.95 45.35
N VAL A 9 -22.35 -37.58 46.43
CA VAL A 9 -22.28 -36.21 46.94
C VAL A 9 -21.47 -35.39 45.95
N LEU A 10 -22.13 -34.42 45.31
CA LEU A 10 -21.49 -33.43 44.45
C LEU A 10 -20.95 -32.30 45.34
N LEU A 11 -19.62 -32.24 45.50
CA LEU A 11 -18.95 -31.13 46.17
C LEU A 11 -18.93 -29.92 45.21
N LEU A 12 -19.78 -28.93 45.46
CA LEU A 12 -19.79 -27.65 44.74
C LEU A 12 -18.66 -26.77 45.29
N LEU A 13 -17.55 -26.67 44.56
CA LEU A 13 -16.49 -25.69 44.80
C LEU A 13 -16.93 -24.35 44.22
N VAL A 14 -17.44 -23.48 45.09
CA VAL A 14 -17.70 -22.07 44.79
C VAL A 14 -16.35 -21.34 44.81
N PHE A 15 -15.80 -21.02 43.64
CA PHE A 15 -14.70 -20.07 43.54
C PHE A 15 -15.26 -18.65 43.71
N ALA A 16 -15.20 -18.13 44.94
CA ALA A 16 -15.31 -16.71 45.18
C ALA A 16 -14.02 -16.05 44.66
N ILE A 17 -14.10 -15.36 43.52
CA ILE A 17 -13.02 -14.48 43.07
C ILE A 17 -13.09 -13.24 43.94
N HIS A 18 -12.25 -13.19 44.98
CA HIS A 18 -11.96 -11.95 45.69
C HIS A 18 -11.20 -11.01 44.74
N THR A 19 -11.82 -9.88 44.42
CA THR A 19 -11.17 -8.74 43.77
C THR A 19 -10.22 -8.08 44.75
N GLY A 20 -8.98 -8.57 44.77
CA GLY A 20 -7.85 -7.90 45.40
C GLY A 20 -7.29 -6.79 44.49
N PHE A 21 -6.90 -5.70 45.14
CA PHE A 21 -6.28 -4.46 44.65
C PHE A 21 -5.39 -4.55 43.39
N ALA A 22 -5.46 -3.47 42.60
CA ALA A 22 -4.67 -3.15 41.41
C ALA A 22 -3.21 -3.67 41.46
N GLN A 23 -2.96 -4.75 40.74
CA GLN A 23 -1.62 -5.04 40.21
C GLN A 23 -1.54 -4.45 38.82
N ASP A 24 -0.49 -3.66 38.56
CA ASP A 24 -0.10 -3.22 37.22
C ASP A 24 0.07 -4.44 36.32
N ARG A 25 -0.99 -4.82 35.60
CA ARG A 25 -0.96 -5.93 34.66
C ARG A 25 -0.25 -5.44 33.42
N ARG A 26 1.03 -5.83 33.29
CA ARG A 26 1.78 -5.74 32.05
C ARG A 26 1.29 -6.84 31.10
N ILE A 27 0.98 -6.45 29.88
CA ILE A 27 0.53 -7.33 28.80
C ILE A 27 1.63 -7.33 27.75
N ASN A 28 2.16 -8.52 27.46
CA ASN A 28 3.12 -8.68 26.37
C ASN A 28 2.36 -9.02 25.08
N ILE A 29 2.54 -8.19 24.07
CA ILE A 29 2.04 -8.38 22.72
C ILE A 29 3.22 -8.81 21.85
N SER A 30 3.03 -9.90 21.10
CA SER A 30 4.02 -10.38 20.14
C SER A 30 3.30 -10.85 18.89
N PHE A 31 3.79 -10.43 17.72
CA PHE A 31 3.27 -10.90 16.44
C PHE A 31 4.34 -10.82 15.35
N GLU A 32 4.24 -11.71 14.37
CA GLU A 32 5.09 -11.64 13.18
C GLU A 32 4.74 -10.41 12.34
N PHE A 33 5.74 -9.69 11.87
CA PHE A 33 5.56 -8.56 10.97
C PHE A 33 6.64 -8.60 9.88
N TYR A 34 6.23 -9.04 8.69
CA TYR A 34 7.12 -9.34 7.57
C TYR A 34 8.16 -10.43 7.93
N ASN A 35 9.46 -10.11 7.98
CA ASN A 35 10.51 -11.06 8.33
C ASN A 35 10.95 -11.06 9.80
N ASP A 36 10.35 -10.24 10.66
CA ASP A 36 10.76 -10.09 12.07
C ASP A 36 9.54 -10.31 13.00
N THR A 37 9.82 -10.48 14.29
CA THR A 37 8.78 -10.51 15.33
C THR A 37 8.74 -9.17 16.04
N PHE A 38 7.60 -8.49 15.97
CA PHE A 38 7.37 -7.28 16.74
C PHE A 38 6.96 -7.66 18.16
N ASN A 39 7.67 -7.14 19.15
CA ASN A 39 7.42 -7.38 20.56
C ASN A 39 7.15 -6.05 21.27
N LEU A 40 6.13 -6.03 22.10
CA LEU A 40 5.65 -4.84 22.78
C LEU A 40 5.17 -5.18 24.18
N GLU A 41 5.65 -4.44 25.17
CA GLU A 41 5.10 -4.46 26.51
C GLU A 41 4.11 -3.31 26.66
N LEU A 42 2.89 -3.64 27.10
CA LEU A 42 1.81 -2.70 27.31
C LEU A 42 1.42 -2.69 28.78
N ASP A 43 1.35 -1.51 29.36
CA ASP A 43 0.86 -1.34 30.73
C ASP A 43 -0.65 -1.10 30.75
N SER A 44 -1.35 -1.66 31.74
CA SER A 44 -2.80 -1.50 31.87
C SER A 44 -3.28 -0.06 31.99
N SER A 45 -2.42 0.88 32.44
CA SER A 45 -2.70 2.32 32.46
C SER A 45 -2.97 2.91 31.07
N PHE A 46 -2.45 2.29 30.01
CA PHE A 46 -2.68 2.69 28.62
C PHE A 46 -4.07 2.26 28.12
N VAL A 47 -4.68 1.24 28.71
CA VAL A 47 -5.90 0.63 28.19
C VAL A 47 -7.12 1.50 28.48
N VAL A 48 -7.71 2.09 27.44
CA VAL A 48 -8.94 2.89 27.54
C VAL A 48 -10.19 2.00 27.61
N SER A 49 -11.21 2.50 28.30
CA SER A 49 -12.47 1.77 28.49
C SER A 49 -13.24 1.66 27.16
N PRO A 50 -13.92 0.52 26.89
CA PRO A 50 -14.79 0.39 25.72
C PRO A 50 -16.03 1.29 25.88
N GLN A 51 -16.61 1.72 24.76
CA GLN A 51 -17.88 2.45 24.75
C GLN A 51 -18.75 2.03 23.56
N SER A 52 -20.07 2.02 23.77
CA SER A 52 -21.08 1.66 22.76
C SER A 52 -21.37 2.76 21.73
N SER A 53 -21.03 4.02 22.03
CA SER A 53 -21.25 5.18 21.18
C SER A 53 -20.02 6.09 21.21
N VAL A 54 -19.67 6.70 20.08
CA VAL A 54 -18.54 7.64 20.03
C VAL A 54 -19.02 9.08 20.24
N SER A 55 -18.31 9.82 21.07
CA SER A 55 -18.46 11.27 21.24
C SER A 55 -17.08 11.95 21.27
N GLN A 56 -17.03 13.25 20.96
CA GLN A 56 -15.80 14.03 21.10
C GLN A 56 -15.26 13.97 22.54
N GLN A 57 -16.14 14.03 23.54
CA GLN A 57 -15.77 13.93 24.96
C GLN A 57 -15.08 12.58 25.26
N TYR A 58 -15.61 11.47 24.74
CA TYR A 58 -14.97 10.15 24.89
C TYR A 58 -13.56 10.12 24.30
N ILE A 59 -13.36 10.71 23.11
CA ILE A 59 -12.04 10.76 22.47
C ILE A 59 -11.07 11.56 23.35
N LEU A 60 -11.49 12.71 23.88
CA LEU A 60 -10.67 13.55 24.75
C LEU A 60 -10.31 12.87 26.06
N ASP A 61 -11.26 12.20 26.71
CA ASP A 61 -11.00 11.49 27.97
C ASP A 61 -10.14 10.25 27.78
N SER A 62 -10.36 9.51 26.69
CA SER A 62 -9.50 8.40 26.26
C SER A 62 -8.08 8.87 25.98
N TYR A 63 -7.93 10.01 25.27
CA TYR A 63 -6.62 10.61 25.02
C TYR A 63 -5.93 10.99 26.33
N LYS A 64 -6.60 11.68 27.25
CA LYS A 64 -6.03 12.05 28.57
C LYS A 64 -5.53 10.81 29.30
N LYS A 65 -6.36 9.76 29.41
CA LYS A 65 -5.99 8.51 30.07
C LYS A 65 -4.76 7.86 29.43
N ALA A 66 -4.79 7.62 28.13
CA ALA A 66 -3.68 7.00 27.41
C ALA A 66 -2.40 7.85 27.47
N ASN A 67 -2.52 9.18 27.43
CA ASN A 67 -1.41 10.12 27.52
C ASN A 67 -0.80 10.22 28.94
N THR A 68 -1.57 9.96 29.99
CA THR A 68 -1.04 9.83 31.36
C THR A 68 -0.44 8.46 31.65
N GLY A 69 -0.83 7.43 30.89
CA GLY A 69 -0.27 6.10 30.98
C GLY A 69 1.14 6.00 30.38
N ASN A 70 1.75 4.81 30.47
CA ASN A 70 3.10 4.56 29.96
C ASN A 70 3.15 4.37 28.43
N TYR A 71 2.60 5.33 27.66
CA TYR A 71 2.55 5.24 26.19
C TYR A 71 3.93 5.42 25.54
N ARG A 72 4.89 6.08 26.21
CA ARG A 72 6.21 6.36 25.64
C ARG A 72 6.94 5.08 25.27
N LEU A 73 6.89 4.06 26.13
CA LEU A 73 7.46 2.74 25.83
C LEU A 73 6.90 2.15 24.52
N ILE A 74 5.60 2.35 24.28
CA ILE A 74 4.92 1.87 23.06
C ILE A 74 5.38 2.65 21.84
N ALA A 75 5.31 3.99 21.91
CA ALA A 75 5.72 4.87 20.82
C ALA A 75 7.19 4.68 20.45
N ASP A 76 8.09 4.64 21.44
CA ASP A 76 9.53 4.43 21.24
C ASP A 76 9.84 3.06 20.64
N THR A 77 9.07 2.03 21.00
CA THR A 77 9.24 0.68 20.41
C THR A 77 8.80 0.65 18.95
N LEU A 78 7.67 1.28 18.61
CA LEU A 78 7.22 1.41 17.23
C LEU A 78 8.20 2.22 16.38
N LEU A 79 8.67 3.37 16.89
CA LEU A 79 9.61 4.22 16.17
C LEU A 79 10.98 3.54 15.99
N ARG A 80 11.51 2.86 17.01
CA ARG A 80 12.73 2.04 16.87
C ARG A 80 12.56 0.95 15.81
N TYR A 81 11.40 0.32 15.74
CA TYR A 81 11.11 -0.68 14.71
C TYR A 81 11.05 -0.02 13.32
N LYS A 82 10.39 1.13 13.19
CA LYS A 82 10.34 1.93 11.96
C LYS A 82 11.75 2.23 11.44
N GLU A 83 12.63 2.72 12.31
CA GLU A 83 14.02 3.07 11.95
C GLU A 83 14.86 1.84 11.62
N LYS A 84 14.83 0.80 12.47
CA LYS A 84 15.57 -0.46 12.25
C LYS A 84 15.25 -1.07 10.89
N HIS A 85 13.96 -1.10 10.54
CA HIS A 85 13.45 -1.73 9.32
C HIS A 85 13.24 -0.73 8.18
N LYS A 86 13.62 0.53 8.35
CA LYS A 86 13.48 1.62 7.36
C LYS A 86 12.08 1.62 6.72
N LEU A 87 11.04 1.53 7.54
CA LEU A 87 9.66 1.54 7.07
C LEU A 87 9.32 2.96 6.61
N ASN A 88 8.83 3.10 5.38
CA ASN A 88 8.12 4.32 4.97
C ASN A 88 6.81 4.46 5.75
N ASP A 89 6.19 5.62 5.67
CA ASP A 89 5.01 5.96 6.47
C ASP A 89 3.83 5.02 6.21
N TRP A 90 3.63 4.57 4.96
CA TRP A 90 2.61 3.57 4.63
C TRP A 90 2.86 2.23 5.34
N LEU A 91 4.07 1.67 5.23
CA LEU A 91 4.42 0.41 5.92
C LEU A 91 4.40 0.55 7.44
N TYR A 92 4.77 1.72 7.95
CA TYR A 92 4.67 2.04 9.37
C TYR A 92 3.22 2.11 9.85
N TYR A 93 2.31 2.65 9.03
CA TYR A 93 0.89 2.62 9.32
C TYR A 93 0.34 1.18 9.37
N GLN A 94 0.84 0.26 8.55
CA GLN A 94 0.48 -1.17 8.66
C GLN A 94 0.92 -1.77 10.01
N LEU A 95 2.09 -1.39 10.53
CA LEU A 95 2.54 -1.79 11.88
C LEU A 95 1.62 -1.21 12.97
N ILE A 96 1.24 0.05 12.85
CA ILE A 96 0.28 0.71 13.76
C ILE A 96 -1.07 -0.02 13.74
N ARG A 97 -1.60 -0.34 12.55
CA ARG A 97 -2.86 -1.08 12.41
C ARG A 97 -2.80 -2.45 13.08
N LYS A 98 -1.70 -3.19 12.89
CA LYS A 98 -1.52 -4.51 13.51
C LYS A 98 -1.37 -4.40 15.02
N THR A 99 -0.63 -3.40 15.52
CA THR A 99 -0.54 -3.10 16.95
C THR A 99 -1.89 -2.76 17.55
N ALA A 100 -2.65 -1.85 16.94
CA ALA A 100 -4.00 -1.50 17.40
C ALA A 100 -4.94 -2.72 17.40
N GLN A 101 -4.82 -3.61 16.41
CA GLN A 101 -5.59 -4.86 16.34
C GLN A 101 -5.29 -5.80 17.51
N GLN A 102 -4.05 -5.85 18.00
CA GLN A 102 -3.69 -6.66 19.17
C GLN A 102 -4.18 -6.05 20.49
N ILE A 103 -4.21 -4.72 20.59
CA ILE A 103 -4.66 -4.01 21.79
C ILE A 103 -6.20 -4.04 21.90
N SER A 104 -6.87 -3.77 20.79
CA SER A 104 -8.33 -3.76 20.69
C SER A 104 -8.74 -4.29 19.32
N PRO A 105 -9.10 -5.58 19.22
CA PRO A 105 -9.50 -6.16 17.94
C PRO A 105 -10.65 -5.38 17.29
N LYS A 106 -10.49 -5.04 16.00
CA LYS A 106 -11.47 -4.27 15.22
C LYS A 106 -12.90 -4.83 15.33
N LYS A 107 -13.02 -6.17 15.33
CA LYS A 107 -14.30 -6.89 15.40
C LYS A 107 -15.00 -6.77 16.76
N ASP A 108 -14.24 -6.54 17.83
CA ASP A 108 -14.75 -6.51 19.20
C ASP A 108 -15.08 -5.07 19.63
N ASP A 109 -14.24 -4.11 19.23
CA ASP A 109 -14.46 -2.68 19.50
C ASP A 109 -13.80 -1.82 18.40
N TYR A 110 -14.60 -1.44 17.40
CA TYR A 110 -14.16 -0.64 16.25
C TYR A 110 -13.75 0.79 16.65
N ILE A 111 -14.45 1.38 17.61
CA ILE A 111 -14.21 2.76 18.06
C ILE A 111 -12.83 2.81 18.72
N ARG A 112 -12.58 1.91 19.67
CA ARG A 112 -11.31 1.84 20.40
C ARG A 112 -10.16 1.41 19.50
N TYR A 113 -10.39 0.49 18.57
CA TYR A 113 -9.41 0.15 17.51
C TYR A 113 -8.98 1.40 16.73
N THR A 114 -9.93 2.21 16.28
CA THR A 114 -9.65 3.43 15.51
C THR A 114 -8.97 4.50 16.35
N PHE A 115 -9.38 4.65 17.62
CA PHE A 115 -8.70 5.51 18.59
C PHE A 115 -7.22 5.16 18.73
N TYR A 116 -6.87 3.88 18.91
CA TYR A 116 -5.45 3.50 19.06
C TYR A 116 -4.64 3.74 17.79
N LYS A 117 -5.20 3.51 16.59
CA LYS A 117 -4.53 3.89 15.33
C LYS A 117 -4.17 5.38 15.33
N TRP A 118 -5.16 6.24 15.62
CA TRP A 118 -4.96 7.68 15.69
C TRP A 118 -3.95 8.08 16.77
N PHE A 119 -4.10 7.55 17.99
CA PHE A 119 -3.25 7.88 19.13
C PHE A 119 -1.78 7.56 18.82
N LEU A 120 -1.50 6.39 18.24
CA LEU A 120 -0.15 5.99 17.88
C LEU A 120 0.43 6.85 16.75
N LEU A 121 -0.39 7.25 15.77
CA LEU A 121 0.04 8.19 14.72
C LEU A 121 0.42 9.56 15.31
N VAL A 122 -0.44 10.17 16.14
CA VAL A 122 -0.14 11.49 16.73
C VAL A 122 1.05 11.44 17.68
N LYS A 123 1.22 10.34 18.44
CA LYS A 123 2.42 10.13 19.27
C LYS A 123 3.68 9.79 18.50
N SER A 124 3.55 9.47 17.21
CA SER A 124 4.65 9.35 16.26
C SER A 124 4.93 10.65 15.51
N GLY A 125 4.17 11.72 15.80
CA GLY A 125 4.39 13.07 15.26
C GLY A 125 3.54 13.44 14.04
N TYR A 126 2.69 12.55 13.52
CA TYR A 126 1.84 12.84 12.36
C TYR A 126 0.62 13.68 12.75
N ASP A 127 0.30 14.71 11.97
CA ASP A 127 -0.93 15.50 12.14
C ASP A 127 -2.14 14.67 11.68
N ALA A 128 -2.60 13.79 12.57
CA ALA A 128 -3.79 12.99 12.42
C ALA A 128 -4.90 13.54 13.32
N ARG A 129 -6.14 13.52 12.81
CA ARG A 129 -7.29 14.12 13.48
C ARG A 129 -8.45 13.14 13.54
N LEU A 130 -9.23 13.23 14.61
CA LEU A 130 -10.47 12.48 14.76
C LEU A 130 -11.66 13.43 14.73
N THR A 131 -12.75 12.97 14.13
CA THR A 131 -14.07 13.59 14.25
C THR A 131 -15.14 12.51 14.40
N THR A 132 -16.34 12.92 14.78
CA THR A 132 -17.49 12.04 14.95
C THR A 132 -18.64 12.50 14.05
N VAL A 133 -19.17 11.60 13.23
CA VAL A 133 -20.30 11.87 12.31
C VAL A 133 -21.26 10.68 12.33
N ASP A 134 -22.54 10.90 12.61
CA ASP A 134 -23.57 9.87 12.70
C ASP A 134 -23.16 8.67 13.57
N ASN A 135 -22.61 8.93 14.77
CA ASN A 135 -22.08 7.91 15.70
C ASN A 135 -20.94 7.06 15.10
N ARG A 136 -20.23 7.57 14.09
CA ARG A 136 -19.02 6.96 13.50
C ARG A 136 -17.79 7.78 13.83
N ILE A 137 -16.67 7.09 14.04
CA ILE A 137 -15.36 7.72 14.27
C ILE A 137 -14.61 7.84 12.94
N ILE A 138 -14.33 9.06 12.50
CA ILE A 138 -13.64 9.31 11.23
C ILE A 138 -12.23 9.78 11.51
N MET A 139 -11.25 9.15 10.87
CA MET A 139 -9.83 9.40 11.08
C MET A 139 -9.21 10.01 9.82
N TYR A 140 -8.65 11.20 10.00
CA TYR A 140 -7.98 11.95 8.96
C TYR A 140 -6.48 12.04 9.23
N ILE A 141 -5.69 12.19 8.16
CA ILE A 141 -4.26 12.45 8.26
C ILE A 141 -3.84 13.55 7.29
N PHE A 142 -3.02 14.47 7.75
CA PHE A 142 -2.43 15.51 6.92
C PHE A 142 -1.51 14.88 5.87
N ASN A 143 -1.68 15.29 4.62
CA ASN A 143 -0.83 14.91 3.50
C ASN A 143 -0.63 16.12 2.58
N ASP A 144 0.57 16.25 2.02
CA ASP A 144 0.99 17.30 1.09
C ASP A 144 1.33 16.74 -0.30
N GLU A 145 0.89 15.52 -0.59
CA GLU A 145 1.09 14.83 -1.86
C GLU A 145 -0.22 14.80 -2.68
N ASN A 146 -0.12 14.46 -3.96
CA ASN A 146 -1.31 14.30 -4.79
C ASN A 146 -1.89 12.89 -4.68
N ILE A 147 -2.94 12.78 -3.86
CA ILE A 147 -3.67 11.55 -3.60
C ILE A 147 -5.09 11.67 -4.14
N SER A 148 -5.50 10.69 -4.95
CA SER A 148 -6.83 10.56 -5.55
C SER A 148 -7.64 9.45 -4.87
N GLU A 149 -8.93 9.35 -5.23
CA GLU A 149 -9.82 8.24 -4.85
C GLU A 149 -10.03 8.01 -3.33
N VAL A 150 -9.63 8.98 -2.52
CA VAL A 150 -9.85 8.99 -1.06
C VAL A 150 -10.59 10.26 -0.67
N PRO A 151 -11.68 10.15 0.10
CA PRO A 151 -12.36 11.31 0.67
C PRO A 151 -11.40 12.18 1.48
N TYR A 152 -11.46 13.49 1.31
CA TYR A 152 -10.61 14.43 2.02
C TYR A 152 -11.37 15.68 2.44
N ILE A 153 -10.79 16.41 3.38
CA ILE A 153 -11.23 17.75 3.79
C ILE A 153 -10.05 18.72 3.71
N ILE A 154 -10.33 20.01 3.62
CA ILE A 154 -9.32 21.07 3.64
C ILE A 154 -9.51 21.90 4.90
N ILE A 155 -8.45 22.02 5.70
CA ILE A 155 -8.44 22.85 6.92
C ILE A 155 -7.18 23.71 6.85
N ASP A 156 -7.33 25.03 6.95
CA ASP A 156 -6.20 25.97 6.90
C ASP A 156 -5.27 25.74 5.70
N LYS A 157 -5.85 25.48 4.52
CA LYS A 157 -5.14 25.16 3.25
C LYS A 157 -4.35 23.83 3.28
N LYS A 158 -4.48 23.01 4.32
CA LYS A 158 -3.91 21.66 4.39
C LYS A 158 -4.95 20.62 4.02
N LYS A 159 -4.54 19.64 3.20
CA LYS A 159 -5.38 18.51 2.79
C LYS A 159 -5.29 17.39 3.82
N PHE A 160 -6.44 16.92 4.30
CA PHE A 160 -6.56 15.85 5.27
C PHE A 160 -7.28 14.67 4.63
N MET A 161 -6.58 13.56 4.46
CA MET A 161 -7.09 12.35 3.79
C MET A 161 -7.76 11.42 4.80
N CYS A 162 -8.96 10.91 4.48
CA CYS A 162 -9.69 9.98 5.34
C CYS A 162 -9.05 8.59 5.28
N LEU A 163 -8.45 8.11 6.37
CA LEU A 163 -7.72 6.83 6.38
C LEU A 163 -8.61 5.60 6.59
N ASN A 164 -9.80 5.75 7.19
CA ASN A 164 -10.69 4.63 7.51
C ASN A 164 -12.00 4.63 6.72
N TYR A 165 -12.05 5.34 5.58
CA TYR A 165 -13.26 5.40 4.75
C TYR A 165 -13.70 4.00 4.26
N HIS A 166 -12.73 3.12 3.96
CA HIS A 166 -12.95 1.74 3.52
C HIS A 166 -13.64 0.85 4.56
N ASP A 167 -13.70 1.28 5.82
CA ASP A 167 -14.41 0.55 6.88
C ASP A 167 -15.93 0.82 6.85
N TYR A 168 -16.40 1.77 6.05
CA TYR A 168 -17.80 2.17 5.93
C TYR A 168 -18.35 1.86 4.54
N ALA A 169 -19.54 1.24 4.48
CA ALA A 169 -20.24 1.06 3.20
C ALA A 169 -20.73 2.42 2.69
N GLN A 170 -20.42 2.74 1.42
CA GLN A 170 -20.99 3.83 0.62
C GLN A 170 -21.41 5.07 1.43
N THR A 171 -20.44 5.76 2.04
CA THR A 171 -20.72 6.95 2.83
C THR A 171 -20.56 8.20 1.97
N ASN A 172 -21.60 9.02 1.95
CA ASN A 172 -21.50 10.37 1.42
C ASN A 172 -20.78 11.26 2.45
N PHE A 173 -19.46 11.38 2.34
CA PHE A 173 -18.64 12.23 3.21
C PHE A 173 -18.81 13.74 2.91
N SER A 174 -19.71 14.12 1.99
CA SER A 174 -19.96 15.52 1.63
C SER A 174 -20.68 16.34 2.71
N SER A 175 -21.10 15.70 3.81
CA SER A 175 -21.76 16.35 4.95
C SER A 175 -20.96 16.24 6.25
N LEU A 176 -19.63 16.15 6.17
CA LEU A 176 -18.79 16.30 7.36
C LEU A 176 -18.99 17.72 7.87
N PRO A 177 -19.61 17.91 9.05
CA PRO A 177 -19.87 19.26 9.55
C PRO A 177 -18.54 19.93 9.88
N ASP A 178 -18.55 21.26 10.01
CA ASP A 178 -17.51 22.07 10.67
C ASP A 178 -17.41 21.73 12.19
N ASN A 179 -17.47 20.45 12.54
CA ASN A 179 -17.29 19.98 13.90
C ASN A 179 -15.81 20.11 14.28
N GLU A 180 -15.56 20.58 15.50
CA GLU A 180 -14.22 20.61 16.08
C GLU A 180 -13.58 19.22 16.00
N MET A 181 -12.54 19.10 15.18
CA MET A 181 -11.76 17.88 15.13
C MET A 181 -10.83 17.81 16.33
N VAL A 182 -10.71 16.63 16.91
CA VAL A 182 -9.70 16.39 17.94
C VAL A 182 -8.33 16.30 17.27
N SER A 183 -7.49 17.30 17.55
CA SER A 183 -6.11 17.41 17.09
C SER A 183 -5.14 17.55 18.26
N ILE A 184 -3.88 17.16 18.06
CA ILE A 184 -2.83 17.21 19.08
C ILE A 184 -1.74 18.20 18.65
N ALA A 185 -1.48 19.23 19.47
CA ALA A 185 -0.65 20.38 19.09
C ALA A 185 0.80 20.02 18.76
N GLU A 186 1.37 18.99 19.38
CA GLU A 186 2.73 18.52 19.11
C GLU A 186 2.86 17.75 17.78
N ALA A 187 1.77 17.23 17.22
CA ALA A 187 1.78 16.38 16.04
C ALA A 187 1.54 17.21 14.76
N LYS A 188 2.57 17.36 13.93
CA LYS A 188 2.59 18.33 12.82
C LYS A 188 3.08 17.77 11.48
N ASN A 189 3.67 16.58 11.49
CA ASN A 189 4.33 16.02 10.31
C ASN A 189 3.27 15.56 9.28
N PRO A 190 3.48 15.83 7.99
CA PRO A 190 2.69 15.22 6.93
C PRO A 190 2.96 13.71 6.87
N PHE A 191 1.99 12.97 6.37
CA PHE A 191 2.12 11.55 6.07
C PHE A 191 2.41 11.36 4.58
N SER A 192 3.46 10.60 4.26
CA SER A 192 3.80 10.25 2.88
C SER A 192 3.20 8.90 2.47
N TYR A 193 2.54 8.85 1.32
CA TYR A 193 2.10 7.59 0.71
C TYR A 193 3.23 6.92 -0.08
N LYS A 194 4.38 7.59 -0.31
CA LYS A 194 5.50 7.01 -1.09
C LYS A 194 6.01 5.69 -0.49
N VAL A 195 5.87 4.61 -1.25
CA VAL A 195 6.51 3.33 -0.96
C VAL A 195 7.80 3.21 -1.76
N ASN A 196 8.90 3.73 -1.20
CA ASN A 196 10.23 3.73 -1.81
C ASN A 196 11.09 2.49 -1.49
N ARG A 197 10.57 1.60 -0.62
CA ARG A 197 11.20 0.36 -0.19
C ARG A 197 10.12 -0.62 0.23
N MET A 198 10.22 -1.86 -0.26
CA MET A 198 9.43 -2.98 0.24
C MET A 198 10.08 -3.59 1.48
N PRO A 199 9.29 -4.13 2.43
CA PRO A 199 9.86 -4.82 3.58
C PRO A 199 10.55 -6.11 3.13
N ASP A 200 11.45 -6.59 3.97
CA ASP A 200 12.00 -7.93 3.81
C ASP A 200 10.96 -8.93 4.32
N PHE A 201 10.64 -9.94 3.52
CA PHE A 201 9.75 -11.04 3.90
C PHE A 201 10.56 -12.31 4.16
N LYS A 202 9.99 -13.24 4.92
CA LYS A 202 10.60 -14.56 5.11
C LYS A 202 10.65 -15.32 3.77
N PRO A 203 11.79 -15.93 3.38
CA PRO A 203 11.92 -16.64 2.10
C PRO A 203 10.89 -17.76 1.90
N GLU A 204 10.49 -18.44 2.96
CA GLU A 204 9.49 -19.51 2.96
C GLU A 204 8.06 -19.03 2.67
N ASN A 205 7.79 -17.72 2.79
CA ASN A 205 6.47 -17.14 2.51
C ASN A 205 6.28 -16.78 1.03
N TYR A 206 7.28 -17.04 0.18
CA TYR A 206 7.15 -16.83 -1.26
C TYR A 206 6.64 -18.09 -1.96
N SER A 207 5.73 -17.87 -2.90
CA SER A 207 5.25 -18.88 -3.84
C SER A 207 5.89 -18.67 -5.21
N GLU A 208 6.04 -19.75 -5.99
CA GLU A 208 6.54 -19.66 -7.37
C GLU A 208 5.37 -19.54 -8.36
N LYS A 209 5.43 -18.52 -9.21
CA LYS A 209 4.56 -18.37 -10.39
C LYS A 209 5.36 -18.60 -11.66
N LYS A 210 4.89 -19.54 -12.48
CA LYS A 210 5.48 -19.84 -13.79
C LYS A 210 4.91 -18.91 -14.83
N ILE A 211 5.76 -18.20 -15.55
CA ILE A 211 5.37 -17.35 -16.68
C ILE A 211 6.02 -17.88 -17.96
N LEU A 212 5.19 -18.03 -18.98
CA LEU A 212 5.60 -18.40 -20.34
C LEU A 212 5.47 -17.16 -21.23
N PHE A 213 6.54 -16.83 -21.94
CA PHE A 213 6.58 -15.69 -22.83
C PHE A 213 7.28 -16.05 -24.13
N SER A 214 6.70 -15.71 -25.27
CA SER A 214 7.32 -15.93 -26.57
C SER A 214 7.74 -14.61 -27.21
N TYR A 215 8.99 -14.54 -27.65
CA TYR A 215 9.54 -13.40 -28.39
C TYR A 215 10.29 -13.91 -29.62
N ARG A 216 9.85 -13.47 -30.82
CA ARG A 216 10.44 -13.84 -32.13
C ARG A 216 10.68 -15.35 -32.28
N HIS A 217 9.64 -16.14 -32.05
CA HIS A 217 9.65 -17.62 -32.13
C HIS A 217 10.54 -18.34 -31.10
N LYS A 218 11.10 -17.62 -30.12
CA LYS A 218 11.78 -18.21 -28.97
C LYS A 218 10.88 -18.14 -27.74
N SER A 219 10.72 -19.27 -27.06
CA SER A 219 10.01 -19.34 -25.78
C SER A 219 10.94 -19.11 -24.61
N TYR A 220 10.48 -18.31 -23.65
CA TYR A 220 11.15 -17.93 -22.42
C TYR A 220 10.29 -18.38 -21.26
N HIS A 221 10.96 -18.89 -20.22
CA HIS A 221 10.33 -19.43 -19.03
C HIS A 221 10.87 -18.67 -17.83
N PHE A 222 9.97 -18.21 -16.96
CA PHE A 222 10.31 -17.56 -15.72
C PHE A 222 9.64 -18.30 -14.56
N ASN A 223 10.40 -18.55 -13.50
CA ASN A 223 9.87 -18.95 -12.20
C ASN A 223 10.04 -17.75 -11.28
N ILE A 224 8.96 -16.98 -11.12
CA ILE A 224 8.98 -15.74 -10.34
C ILE A 224 8.55 -16.09 -8.92
N LYS A 225 9.34 -15.66 -7.93
CA LYS A 225 8.96 -15.75 -6.53
C LYS A 225 8.07 -14.56 -6.18
N LEU A 226 6.95 -14.81 -5.52
CA LEU A 226 5.94 -13.82 -5.20
C LEU A 226 5.42 -14.00 -3.78
N ASN A 227 5.26 -12.91 -3.03
CA ASN A 227 4.76 -12.95 -1.66
C ASN A 227 3.31 -12.42 -1.58
N PRO A 228 2.34 -13.21 -1.08
CA PRO A 228 0.95 -12.76 -0.96
C PRO A 228 0.77 -11.60 0.03
N GLU A 229 1.71 -11.36 0.95
CA GLU A 229 1.65 -10.20 1.85
C GLU A 229 1.76 -8.86 1.10
N VAL A 230 2.26 -8.84 -0.14
CA VAL A 230 2.30 -7.64 -0.97
C VAL A 230 0.87 -7.15 -1.27
N GLU A 231 -0.06 -8.03 -1.60
CA GLU A 231 -1.47 -7.67 -1.82
C GLU A 231 -2.11 -7.10 -0.54
N ASN A 232 -1.75 -7.66 0.63
CA ASN A 232 -2.21 -7.16 1.93
C ASN A 232 -1.69 -5.74 2.22
N ILE A 233 -0.44 -5.45 1.87
CA ILE A 233 0.15 -4.11 2.03
C ILE A 233 -0.64 -3.07 1.21
N PHE A 234 -1.05 -3.42 0.00
CA PHE A 234 -1.66 -2.48 -0.94
C PHE A 234 -3.20 -2.53 -0.97
N THR A 235 -3.84 -3.40 -0.19
CA THR A 235 -5.31 -3.57 -0.16
C THR A 235 -6.10 -2.26 0.00
N ASN A 236 -5.62 -1.33 0.84
CA ASN A 236 -6.25 -0.02 1.07
C ASN A 236 -5.37 1.14 0.62
N TYR A 237 -4.35 0.86 -0.19
CA TYR A 237 -3.47 1.90 -0.72
C TYR A 237 -4.24 2.72 -1.76
N PRO A 238 -4.18 4.06 -1.70
CA PRO A 238 -5.00 4.89 -2.56
C PRO A 238 -4.43 5.06 -3.96
N GLY A 239 -5.21 5.67 -4.85
CA GLY A 239 -4.68 6.25 -6.08
C GLY A 239 -3.63 7.32 -5.73
N VAL A 240 -2.42 7.14 -6.25
CA VAL A 240 -1.30 8.07 -6.10
C VAL A 240 -0.79 8.50 -7.47
N ASP A 241 0.00 9.58 -7.50
CA ASP A 241 0.69 10.03 -8.69
C ASP A 241 1.47 8.91 -9.40
N PHE A 242 1.54 9.01 -10.73
CA PHE A 242 2.30 8.09 -11.59
C PHE A 242 3.74 7.92 -11.15
N GLU A 243 4.40 9.00 -10.72
CA GLU A 243 5.73 8.92 -10.15
C GLU A 243 5.81 7.93 -8.98
N TYR A 244 4.81 7.87 -8.11
CA TYR A 244 4.94 7.10 -6.87
C TYR A 244 4.74 5.62 -7.16
N TYR A 245 3.65 5.26 -7.82
CA TYR A 245 3.32 3.85 -8.02
C TYR A 245 4.24 3.18 -9.05
N PHE A 246 4.69 3.89 -10.09
CA PHE A 246 5.70 3.36 -11.04
C PHE A 246 7.04 3.07 -10.38
N ASN A 247 7.36 3.76 -9.28
CA ASN A 247 8.63 3.63 -8.57
C ASN A 247 8.57 2.72 -7.33
N ILE A 248 7.43 2.06 -7.07
CA ILE A 248 7.34 1.04 -6.01
C ILE A 248 8.31 -0.09 -6.37
N PRO A 249 9.29 -0.41 -5.50
CA PRO A 249 10.27 -1.44 -5.80
C PRO A 249 9.66 -2.83 -5.63
N LEU A 250 10.25 -3.81 -6.31
CA LEU A 250 9.97 -5.22 -6.03
C LEU A 250 10.57 -5.62 -4.67
N SER A 251 9.93 -6.59 -4.02
CA SER A 251 10.46 -7.32 -2.88
C SER A 251 11.73 -8.08 -3.27
N LYS A 252 12.57 -8.38 -2.27
CA LYS A 252 13.92 -8.91 -2.48
C LYS A 252 13.95 -10.20 -3.30
N GLU A 253 13.10 -11.18 -2.98
CA GLU A 253 13.09 -12.47 -3.67
C GLU A 253 12.40 -12.37 -5.04
N THR A 254 11.39 -11.51 -5.19
CA THR A 254 10.78 -11.23 -6.49
C THR A 254 11.80 -10.62 -7.44
N TYR A 255 12.47 -9.54 -7.01
CA TYR A 255 13.59 -8.94 -7.73
C TYR A 255 14.64 -9.99 -8.12
N GLY A 256 15.10 -10.79 -7.16
CA GLY A 256 16.13 -11.81 -7.35
C GLY A 256 15.73 -12.94 -8.30
N SER A 257 14.43 -13.21 -8.46
CA SER A 257 13.92 -14.24 -9.36
C SER A 257 13.71 -13.73 -10.80
N ILE A 258 13.31 -12.47 -10.99
CA ILE A 258 12.93 -11.93 -12.30
C ILE A 258 14.05 -11.13 -12.98
N ILE A 259 14.69 -10.18 -12.28
CA ILE A 259 15.60 -9.21 -12.90
C ILE A 259 16.88 -9.87 -13.44
N PRO A 260 17.58 -10.76 -12.70
CA PRO A 260 18.73 -11.47 -13.24
C PRO A 260 18.40 -12.31 -14.48
N THR A 261 17.24 -12.97 -14.47
CA THR A 261 16.76 -13.79 -15.59
C THR A 261 16.49 -12.92 -16.83
N LEU A 262 15.85 -11.76 -16.65
CA LEU A 262 15.64 -10.79 -17.72
C LEU A 262 16.97 -10.27 -18.27
N ARG A 263 17.91 -9.83 -17.41
CA ARG A 263 19.24 -9.36 -17.84
C ARG A 263 19.98 -10.41 -18.66
N LYS A 264 19.95 -11.68 -18.24
CA LYS A 264 20.53 -12.80 -19.00
C LYS A 264 19.85 -13.00 -20.37
N ASN A 265 18.51 -12.92 -20.41
CA ASN A 265 17.77 -13.08 -21.66
C ASN A 265 18.01 -11.94 -22.67
N LEU A 266 18.39 -10.77 -22.17
CA LEU A 266 18.67 -9.55 -22.94
C LEU A 266 20.14 -9.43 -23.36
N GLU A 267 21.01 -10.31 -22.88
CA GLU A 267 22.44 -10.27 -23.18
C GLU A 267 22.70 -10.38 -24.70
N GLY A 268 23.55 -9.49 -25.22
CA GLY A 268 23.83 -9.37 -26.65
C GLY A 268 22.74 -8.71 -27.50
N MET A 269 21.59 -8.32 -26.92
CA MET A 269 20.61 -7.50 -27.62
C MET A 269 21.04 -6.03 -27.66
N SER A 270 20.77 -5.34 -28.78
CA SER A 270 20.87 -3.88 -28.77
C SER A 270 19.81 -3.29 -27.84
N GLN A 271 20.07 -2.11 -27.28
CA GLN A 271 19.16 -1.43 -26.35
C GLN A 271 17.72 -1.36 -26.89
N LYS A 272 17.54 -0.96 -28.17
CA LYS A 272 16.23 -0.98 -28.84
C LYS A 272 15.56 -2.36 -28.82
N LYS A 273 16.30 -3.42 -29.17
CA LYS A 273 15.75 -4.79 -29.17
C LYS A 273 15.40 -5.24 -27.75
N GLY A 274 16.20 -4.86 -26.77
CA GLY A 274 15.94 -5.16 -25.37
C GLY A 274 14.71 -4.44 -24.82
N VAL A 275 14.53 -3.16 -25.14
CA VAL A 275 13.30 -2.44 -24.79
C VAL A 275 12.08 -3.03 -25.52
N ASP A 276 12.21 -3.48 -26.78
CA ASP A 276 11.12 -4.16 -27.50
C ASP A 276 10.78 -5.51 -26.86
N TYR A 277 11.78 -6.24 -26.35
CA TYR A 277 11.57 -7.46 -25.58
C TYR A 277 10.80 -7.17 -24.30
N LEU A 278 11.22 -6.18 -23.51
CA LEU A 278 10.54 -5.80 -22.26
C LEU A 278 9.11 -5.32 -22.52
N MET A 279 8.91 -4.50 -23.56
CA MET A 279 7.59 -4.04 -24.00
C MET A 279 6.68 -5.21 -24.34
N ARG A 280 7.18 -6.21 -25.08
CA ARG A 280 6.39 -7.40 -25.44
C ARG A 280 6.18 -8.34 -24.25
N PHE A 281 7.13 -8.42 -23.33
CA PHE A 281 6.99 -9.19 -22.10
C PHE A 281 5.80 -8.66 -21.28
N THR A 282 5.77 -7.34 -21.00
CA THR A 282 4.65 -6.73 -20.28
C THR A 282 3.34 -6.78 -21.07
N ARG A 283 3.42 -6.75 -22.40
CA ARG A 283 2.25 -6.86 -23.27
C ARG A 283 1.62 -8.25 -23.33
N TYR A 284 2.40 -9.32 -23.30
CA TYR A 284 1.88 -10.65 -23.66
C TYR A 284 2.10 -11.72 -22.60
N ALA A 285 2.83 -11.46 -21.53
CA ALA A 285 3.04 -12.43 -20.45
C ALA A 285 1.85 -12.53 -19.47
N PHE A 286 0.88 -11.61 -19.56
CA PHE A 286 -0.26 -11.50 -18.64
C PHE A 286 -1.58 -11.41 -19.43
N LEU A 287 -2.68 -11.91 -18.85
CA LEU A 287 -4.02 -11.71 -19.43
C LEU A 287 -4.48 -10.27 -19.21
N TYR A 288 -5.25 -9.73 -20.15
CA TYR A 288 -5.70 -8.33 -20.12
C TYR A 288 -7.18 -8.26 -19.79
N GLU A 289 -7.53 -7.41 -18.84
CA GLU A 289 -8.90 -7.09 -18.47
C GLU A 289 -8.91 -5.71 -17.77
N ASN A 290 -9.95 -4.91 -17.99
CA ASN A 290 -10.05 -3.57 -17.42
C ASN A 290 -10.38 -3.62 -15.93
N ASP A 291 -9.88 -2.66 -15.16
CA ASP A 291 -10.09 -2.56 -13.71
C ASP A 291 -11.55 -2.49 -13.28
N ASP A 292 -12.40 -1.75 -13.99
CA ASP A 292 -13.84 -1.71 -13.69
C ASP A 292 -14.50 -3.09 -13.77
N VAL A 293 -13.96 -3.98 -14.62
CA VAL A 293 -14.46 -5.36 -14.77
C VAL A 293 -13.83 -6.28 -13.71
N ASN A 294 -12.54 -6.09 -13.39
CA ASN A 294 -11.77 -6.91 -12.43
C ASN A 294 -12.07 -6.60 -10.96
N PHE A 295 -12.10 -5.31 -10.61
CA PHE A 295 -12.13 -4.81 -9.24
C PHE A 295 -13.39 -3.98 -8.94
N GLY A 296 -14.19 -3.63 -9.95
CA GLY A 296 -15.38 -2.79 -9.80
C GLY A 296 -15.09 -1.31 -9.55
N LYS A 297 -13.82 -0.90 -9.69
CA LYS A 297 -13.29 0.47 -9.59
C LYS A 297 -11.89 0.50 -10.20
N GLU A 298 -11.40 1.69 -10.59
CA GLU A 298 -9.99 1.92 -10.92
C GLU A 298 -9.09 1.46 -9.74
N LYS A 299 -8.11 0.59 -10.02
CA LYS A 299 -7.15 0.08 -9.03
C LYS A 299 -5.79 -0.17 -9.68
N ARG A 300 -4.94 0.86 -9.60
CA ARG A 300 -3.55 0.78 -10.08
C ARG A 300 -2.72 -0.18 -9.24
N LEU A 301 -2.16 -1.20 -9.88
CA LEU A 301 -1.27 -2.18 -9.28
C LEU A 301 0.19 -1.70 -9.30
N SER A 302 0.92 -1.95 -8.21
CA SER A 302 2.38 -1.85 -8.22
C SER A 302 3.02 -2.85 -9.19
N PRO A 303 4.29 -2.67 -9.61
CA PRO A 303 4.95 -3.63 -10.50
C PRO A 303 4.93 -5.08 -9.98
N GLU A 304 5.03 -5.29 -8.67
CA GLU A 304 4.94 -6.64 -8.08
C GLU A 304 3.52 -7.19 -8.07
N GLU A 305 2.52 -6.36 -7.76
CA GLU A 305 1.11 -6.77 -7.87
C GLU A 305 0.74 -7.12 -9.32
N THR A 306 1.27 -6.42 -10.33
CA THR A 306 1.10 -6.79 -11.75
C THR A 306 1.69 -8.17 -12.06
N LEU A 307 2.85 -8.50 -11.49
CA LEU A 307 3.44 -9.85 -11.61
C LEU A 307 2.58 -10.91 -10.89
N PHE A 308 1.94 -10.53 -9.78
CA PHE A 308 1.09 -11.40 -8.97
C PHE A 308 -0.26 -11.69 -9.63
N SER A 309 -0.90 -10.67 -10.19
CA SER A 309 -2.27 -10.72 -10.69
C SER A 309 -2.47 -11.69 -11.86
N ALA A 310 -3.68 -12.22 -11.96
CA ALA A 310 -4.11 -12.99 -13.13
C ALA A 310 -4.35 -12.07 -14.35
N TYR A 311 -4.84 -10.86 -14.09
CA TYR A 311 -5.20 -9.87 -15.10
C TYR A 311 -4.55 -8.52 -14.80
N SER A 312 -4.25 -7.74 -15.83
CA SER A 312 -3.71 -6.39 -15.69
C SER A 312 -4.15 -5.49 -16.82
N ASP A 313 -4.36 -4.22 -16.52
CA ASP A 313 -4.88 -3.21 -17.44
C ASP A 313 -3.76 -2.35 -18.09
N CYS A 314 -4.08 -1.16 -18.60
CA CYS A 314 -3.08 -0.30 -19.21
C CYS A 314 -2.09 0.33 -18.22
N ASP A 315 -2.57 0.76 -17.05
CA ASP A 315 -1.78 1.45 -16.04
C ASP A 315 -0.77 0.49 -15.40
N ASP A 316 -1.23 -0.71 -15.05
CA ASP A 316 -0.42 -1.77 -14.45
C ASP A 316 0.76 -2.19 -15.34
N ARG A 317 0.49 -2.33 -16.64
CA ARG A 317 1.47 -2.76 -17.64
C ARG A 317 2.44 -1.64 -17.99
N ALA A 318 1.98 -0.39 -17.99
CA ALA A 318 2.85 0.77 -18.11
C ALA A 318 3.79 0.88 -16.91
N ALA A 319 3.29 0.67 -15.69
CA ALA A 319 4.10 0.66 -14.47
C ALA A 319 5.17 -0.44 -14.50
N LEU A 320 4.79 -1.67 -14.84
CA LEU A 320 5.74 -2.79 -14.94
C LEU A 320 6.77 -2.54 -16.06
N PHE A 321 6.35 -2.02 -17.21
CA PHE A 321 7.28 -1.70 -18.30
C PHE A 321 8.27 -0.61 -17.90
N PHE A 322 7.76 0.47 -17.29
CA PHE A 322 8.59 1.53 -16.73
C PHE A 322 9.62 0.95 -15.75
N TYR A 323 9.16 0.15 -14.78
CA TYR A 323 10.02 -0.44 -13.76
C TYR A 323 11.14 -1.26 -14.39
N LEU A 324 10.81 -2.14 -15.34
CA LEU A 324 11.80 -3.00 -15.99
C LEU A 324 12.80 -2.24 -16.86
N VAL A 325 12.35 -1.25 -17.63
CA VAL A 325 13.25 -0.43 -18.46
C VAL A 325 14.18 0.40 -17.58
N LYS A 326 13.65 1.02 -16.51
CA LYS A 326 14.44 1.75 -15.53
C LYS A 326 15.48 0.84 -14.87
N GLU A 327 15.08 -0.33 -14.40
CA GLU A 327 15.95 -1.23 -13.64
C GLU A 327 17.04 -1.89 -14.51
N ILE A 328 16.78 -2.11 -15.80
CA ILE A 328 17.71 -2.83 -16.67
C ILE A 328 18.57 -1.89 -17.51
N TYR A 329 18.00 -0.80 -18.01
CA TYR A 329 18.68 0.12 -18.94
C TYR A 329 18.83 1.54 -18.41
N ASP A 330 18.12 1.89 -17.33
CA ASP A 330 18.07 3.24 -16.76
C ASP A 330 17.90 4.33 -17.82
N LEU A 331 16.85 4.21 -18.64
CA LEU A 331 16.58 5.13 -19.74
C LEU A 331 15.61 6.24 -19.34
N PRO A 332 15.77 7.48 -19.86
CA PRO A 332 14.77 8.52 -19.72
C PRO A 332 13.44 8.09 -20.37
N MET A 333 12.34 8.34 -19.67
CA MET A 333 11.01 7.92 -20.09
C MET A 333 9.97 9.00 -19.78
N ILE A 334 8.91 9.06 -20.58
CA ILE A 334 7.73 9.86 -20.28
C ILE A 334 6.48 8.98 -20.33
N THR A 335 5.52 9.30 -19.47
CA THR A 335 4.21 8.64 -19.37
C THR A 335 3.17 9.52 -20.02
N LEU A 336 2.43 8.96 -20.98
CA LEU A 336 1.40 9.64 -21.76
C LEU A 336 0.03 9.17 -21.29
N LEU A 337 -0.73 10.08 -20.69
CA LEU A 337 -2.12 9.84 -20.30
C LEU A 337 -3.04 10.41 -21.38
N TYR A 338 -3.68 9.52 -22.14
CA TYR A 338 -4.82 9.83 -22.99
C TYR A 338 -6.12 9.64 -22.19
N PRO A 339 -7.26 10.22 -22.63
CA PRO A 339 -8.54 10.10 -21.92
C PRO A 339 -9.01 8.67 -21.63
N THR A 340 -8.55 7.69 -22.41
CA THR A 340 -8.97 6.28 -22.29
C THR A 340 -7.78 5.32 -22.30
N HIS A 341 -6.54 5.81 -22.16
CA HIS A 341 -5.36 4.97 -22.34
C HIS A 341 -4.10 5.55 -21.71
N VAL A 342 -3.29 4.71 -21.09
CA VAL A 342 -1.94 5.05 -20.66
C VAL A 342 -0.91 4.29 -21.50
N THR A 343 0.09 5.01 -22.00
CA THR A 343 1.24 4.43 -22.71
C THR A 343 2.52 5.19 -22.38
N MET A 344 3.66 4.64 -22.83
CA MET A 344 4.98 5.16 -22.52
C MET A 344 5.70 5.65 -23.77
N ALA A 345 6.69 6.52 -23.58
CA ALA A 345 7.70 6.80 -24.59
C ALA A 345 9.09 6.82 -23.95
N VAL A 346 10.06 6.23 -24.66
CA VAL A 346 11.44 6.01 -24.17
C VAL A 346 12.39 6.83 -25.02
N GLN A 347 13.34 7.52 -24.38
CA GLN A 347 14.41 8.19 -25.09
C GLN A 347 15.49 7.19 -25.47
N PHE A 348 15.73 7.05 -26.78
CA PHE A 348 16.87 6.30 -27.33
C PHE A 348 17.92 7.28 -27.85
N GLU A 349 19.17 6.82 -28.01
CA GLU A 349 20.21 7.61 -28.70
C GLU A 349 19.79 8.02 -30.12
N LYS A 350 19.09 7.11 -30.82
CA LYS A 350 18.50 7.35 -32.14
C LYS A 350 17.02 7.05 -32.07
N SER A 351 16.20 8.08 -32.22
CA SER A 351 14.75 7.97 -32.28
C SER A 351 14.30 7.01 -33.37
N VAL A 352 13.16 6.35 -33.15
CA VAL A 352 12.60 5.36 -34.07
C VAL A 352 11.12 5.65 -34.27
N GLY A 353 10.69 5.79 -35.53
CA GLY A 353 9.27 5.93 -35.85
C GLY A 353 8.65 7.20 -35.25
N THR A 354 7.47 7.05 -34.65
CA THR A 354 6.70 8.13 -34.03
C THR A 354 7.34 8.52 -32.70
N THR A 355 7.61 9.82 -32.54
CA THR A 355 8.17 10.40 -31.33
C THR A 355 7.25 11.44 -30.70
N ILE A 356 7.54 11.74 -29.43
CA ILE A 356 6.96 12.82 -28.66
C ILE A 356 8.11 13.74 -28.24
N SER A 357 8.02 15.00 -28.64
CA SER A 357 8.96 16.04 -28.21
C SER A 357 8.58 16.53 -26.82
N TYR A 358 9.52 16.46 -25.86
CA TYR A 358 9.33 16.98 -24.51
C TYR A 358 10.64 17.54 -23.97
N ASN A 359 10.61 18.77 -23.46
CA ASN A 359 11.79 19.48 -22.95
C ASN A 359 13.02 19.43 -23.89
N GLY A 360 12.78 19.61 -25.20
CA GLY A 360 13.83 19.61 -26.22
C GLY A 360 14.44 18.24 -26.54
N LYS A 361 13.85 17.15 -26.04
CA LYS A 361 14.27 15.76 -26.29
C LYS A 361 13.17 14.98 -27.00
N GLU A 362 13.56 14.01 -27.81
CA GLU A 362 12.65 13.13 -28.54
C GLU A 362 12.49 11.78 -27.84
N TYR A 363 11.25 11.40 -27.57
CA TYR A 363 10.89 10.14 -26.93
C TYR A 363 10.13 9.25 -27.90
N THR A 364 10.61 8.05 -28.15
CA THR A 364 9.97 7.09 -29.05
C THR A 364 8.82 6.38 -28.35
N ILE A 365 7.64 6.32 -28.99
CA ILE A 365 6.46 5.60 -28.46
C ILE A 365 6.78 4.11 -28.24
N CYS A 366 6.45 3.62 -27.04
CA CYS A 366 6.54 2.21 -26.66
C CYS A 366 5.21 1.83 -25.99
N GLU A 367 4.46 0.93 -26.63
CA GLU A 367 3.13 0.53 -26.18
C GLU A 367 3.19 -0.79 -25.39
N PRO A 368 3.16 -0.79 -24.04
CA PRO A 368 3.30 -2.01 -23.25
C PRO A 368 1.98 -2.81 -23.13
N THR A 369 0.88 -2.33 -23.72
CA THR A 369 -0.45 -2.93 -23.56
C THR A 369 -0.92 -3.63 -24.86
N PRO A 370 -1.77 -4.66 -24.78
CA PRO A 370 -2.31 -5.32 -25.95
C PRO A 370 -3.10 -4.35 -26.82
N GLN A 371 -2.92 -4.47 -28.13
CA GLN A 371 -3.61 -3.63 -29.12
C GLN A 371 -4.19 -4.54 -30.21
N LEU A 372 -5.17 -4.02 -30.95
CA LEU A 372 -5.74 -4.73 -32.10
C LEU A 372 -4.70 -5.04 -33.19
N GLN A 373 -3.60 -4.27 -33.22
CA GLN A 373 -2.47 -4.48 -34.12
C GLN A 373 -1.22 -4.77 -33.29
N ASP A 374 -0.32 -5.64 -33.77
CA ASP A 374 0.96 -5.85 -33.11
C ASP A 374 1.91 -4.66 -33.34
N LEU A 375 1.78 -3.64 -32.50
CA LEU A 375 2.56 -2.41 -32.60
C LEU A 375 4.02 -2.65 -32.23
N ARG A 376 4.93 -2.23 -33.11
CA ARG A 376 6.37 -2.18 -32.88
C ARG A 376 6.75 -0.89 -32.14
N ILE A 377 7.96 -0.85 -31.57
CA ILE A 377 8.56 0.41 -31.09
C ILE A 377 8.44 1.49 -32.17
N GLY A 378 7.97 2.67 -31.76
CA GLY A 378 7.73 3.83 -32.63
C GLY A 378 6.41 3.78 -33.40
N GLN A 379 5.54 2.81 -33.15
CA GLN A 379 4.20 2.78 -33.75
C GLN A 379 3.16 3.22 -32.71
N LEU A 380 2.41 4.26 -33.04
CA LEU A 380 1.27 4.73 -32.27
C LEU A 380 0.00 4.03 -32.75
N ASN A 381 -0.91 3.69 -31.83
CA ASN A 381 -2.24 3.23 -32.20
C ASN A 381 -2.92 4.31 -33.07
N PRO A 382 -3.42 3.99 -34.29
CA PRO A 382 -4.08 4.96 -35.16
C PRO A 382 -5.22 5.73 -34.48
N LYS A 383 -5.93 5.12 -33.52
CA LYS A 383 -7.01 5.77 -32.76
C LYS A 383 -6.52 6.92 -31.88
N LEU A 384 -5.24 6.95 -31.51
CA LEU A 384 -4.66 7.95 -30.61
C LEU A 384 -3.98 9.11 -31.36
N LYS A 385 -3.81 9.03 -32.68
CA LYS A 385 -2.99 9.98 -33.47
C LYS A 385 -3.39 11.45 -33.30
N ASN A 386 -4.68 11.73 -33.16
CA ASN A 386 -5.22 13.09 -33.01
C ASN A 386 -5.93 13.28 -31.66
N VAL A 387 -5.65 12.41 -30.70
CA VAL A 387 -6.25 12.50 -29.35
C VAL A 387 -5.28 13.28 -28.47
N PRO A 388 -5.75 14.30 -27.74
CA PRO A 388 -4.88 15.01 -26.80
C PRO A 388 -4.43 14.07 -25.68
N TYR A 389 -3.20 14.27 -25.22
CA TYR A 389 -2.63 13.56 -24.08
C TYR A 389 -1.95 14.53 -23.13
N GLN A 390 -1.71 14.08 -21.90
CA GLN A 390 -0.90 14.77 -20.91
C GLN A 390 0.36 13.98 -20.63
N ILE A 391 1.47 14.68 -20.38
CA ILE A 391 2.69 14.05 -19.84
C ILE A 391 2.56 14.12 -18.32
N VAL A 392 2.16 13.01 -17.72
CA VAL A 392 1.85 12.91 -16.28
C VAL A 392 3.05 12.52 -15.43
N TYR A 393 4.10 11.99 -16.06
CA TYR A 393 5.36 11.69 -15.40
C TYR A 393 6.51 11.67 -16.40
N ALA A 394 7.66 12.21 -16.00
CA ALA A 394 8.89 12.22 -16.78
C ALA A 394 10.07 11.79 -15.92
N TYR A 395 10.62 10.62 -16.21
CA TYR A 395 11.79 10.08 -15.54
C TYR A 395 13.07 10.49 -16.25
N GLN A 396 14.06 10.90 -15.46
CA GLN A 396 15.44 11.07 -15.90
C GLN A 396 16.33 10.22 -14.98
N PRO A 397 17.28 9.45 -15.54
CA PRO A 397 18.32 8.78 -14.77
C PRO A 397 19.09 9.77 -13.90
N ASN A 398 19.44 9.38 -12.69
CA ASN A 398 20.30 10.20 -11.85
C ASN A 398 21.74 10.06 -12.34
N PRO A 399 22.41 11.13 -12.81
CA PRO A 399 23.77 11.04 -13.33
C PRO A 399 24.83 10.65 -12.28
N HIS A 400 24.45 10.54 -11.01
CA HIS A 400 25.33 10.24 -9.88
C HIS A 400 25.04 8.92 -9.16
N LYS A 401 24.26 8.01 -9.78
CA LYS A 401 24.00 6.68 -9.22
C LYS A 401 25.02 5.63 -9.63
#